data_AF-A0A349B054-F1
#
_entry.id   AF-A0A349B054-F1
#
_cell.length_a   1.000
_cell.length_b   1.000
_cell.length_c   1.000
_cell.angle_alpha   90.00
_cell.angle_beta   90.00
_cell.angle_gamma   90.00
#
_symmetry.space_group_name_H-M   'P 1'
#
loop_
_entity.id
_entity.type
_entity.pdbx_description
1 polymer ?
#
loop_
_entity_poly.entity_id
_entity_poly.type
_entity_poly.pdbx_seq_one_letter_code
_entity_poly.pdbx_strand_id
1 'polypeptide(L)'
;GDGSADALASAAALLAAVDPTPAERAVRDLHALAAATAAVGRGADPEPLRCSIERPLARLGAGGIDPDAVHLLTAAARVLGWQDHLDEARSLLDRITGVLDARRRFVLLAHPLATSAWLSRRRGRLEQALTDGSRAIELARICGWTTDERLATVEVAHVEAMRGRLEECRRHVATLVPPGTVPRGSAQVGAVSALAVAELLADDPQRAVDLLEPVQACFGEAVPPAEVAWRHNLVEAYVRT
;
A
#
# COMPACT_ATOMS: atom_id res chain seq x y z
N GLY A 1 -7.96 3.61 -33.79
CA GLY A 1 -7.24 3.20 -32.57
C GLY A 1 -8.04 2.15 -31.82
N ASP A 2 -8.48 1.09 -32.50
CA ASP A 2 -9.42 0.11 -31.94
C ASP A 2 -8.73 -1.10 -31.30
N GLY A 3 -7.46 -1.38 -31.65
CA GLY A 3 -6.77 -2.59 -31.18
C GLY A 3 -6.47 -2.65 -29.68
N SER A 4 -6.49 -1.52 -28.97
CA SER A 4 -6.20 -1.49 -27.53
C SER A 4 -7.40 -1.89 -26.66
N ALA A 5 -8.63 -1.61 -27.11
CA ALA A 5 -9.84 -1.96 -26.38
C ALA A 5 -10.13 -3.47 -26.51
N ASP A 6 -9.93 -4.02 -27.71
CA ASP A 6 -10.10 -5.45 -27.98
C ASP A 6 -9.07 -6.31 -27.25
N ALA A 7 -7.81 -5.85 -27.13
CA ALA A 7 -6.77 -6.55 -26.39
C ALA A 7 -7.05 -6.61 -24.87
N LEU A 8 -7.59 -5.53 -24.29
CA LEU A 8 -7.98 -5.48 -22.88
C LEU A 8 -9.21 -6.35 -22.59
N ALA A 9 -10.21 -6.33 -23.49
CA ALA A 9 -11.39 -7.19 -23.37
C ALA A 9 -11.03 -8.68 -23.50
N SER A 10 -10.11 -9.02 -24.41
CA SER A 10 -9.65 -10.40 -24.61
C SER A 10 -8.80 -10.92 -23.43
N ALA A 11 -7.93 -10.06 -22.85
CA ALA A 11 -7.19 -10.38 -21.64
C ALA A 11 -8.11 -10.55 -20.42
N ALA A 12 -9.15 -9.72 -20.29
CA ALA A 12 -10.15 -9.84 -19.22
C ALA A 12 -10.98 -11.15 -19.36
N ALA A 13 -11.32 -11.54 -20.58
CA ALA A 13 -12.02 -12.80 -20.85
C ALA A 13 -11.13 -14.03 -20.54
N LEU A 14 -9.83 -13.97 -20.86
CA LEU A 14 -8.86 -15.02 -20.52
C LEU A 14 -8.64 -15.14 -19.01
N LEU A 15 -8.56 -14.01 -18.28
CA LEU A 15 -8.46 -14.00 -16.83
C LEU A 15 -9.75 -14.47 -16.13
N ALA A 16 -10.91 -14.24 -16.74
CA ALA A 16 -12.19 -14.75 -16.24
C ALA A 16 -12.37 -16.26 -16.47
N ALA A 17 -11.65 -16.84 -17.43
CA ALA A 17 -11.70 -18.27 -17.76
C ALA A 17 -10.79 -19.16 -16.88
N VAL A 18 -9.87 -18.57 -16.12
CA VAL A 18 -9.05 -19.29 -15.14
C VAL A 18 -9.80 -19.31 -13.82
N ASP A 19 -10.16 -20.50 -13.35
CA ASP A 19 -10.69 -20.66 -12.00
C ASP A 19 -9.64 -20.17 -11.00
N PRO A 20 -9.90 -19.10 -10.24
CA PRO A 20 -8.93 -18.59 -9.29
C PRO A 20 -8.59 -19.68 -8.27
N THR A 21 -7.35 -19.73 -7.83
CA THR A 21 -6.99 -20.56 -6.69
C THR A 21 -7.79 -20.14 -5.45
N PRO A 22 -7.94 -21.02 -4.43
CA PRO A 22 -8.58 -20.63 -3.17
C PRO A 22 -7.97 -19.37 -2.52
N ALA A 23 -6.65 -19.17 -2.67
CA ALA A 23 -5.94 -17.99 -2.18
C ALA A 23 -6.32 -16.72 -2.96
N GLU A 24 -6.34 -16.80 -4.29
CA GLU A 24 -6.75 -15.66 -5.14
C GLU A 24 -8.21 -15.27 -4.90
N ARG A 25 -9.11 -16.24 -4.66
CA ARG A 25 -10.48 -15.94 -4.22
C ARG A 25 -10.49 -15.24 -2.87
N ALA A 26 -9.75 -15.75 -1.88
CA ALA A 26 -9.69 -15.12 -0.57
C ALA A 26 -9.15 -13.69 -0.62
N VAL A 27 -8.11 -13.42 -1.42
CA VAL A 27 -7.57 -12.06 -1.63
C VAL A 27 -8.61 -11.17 -2.32
N ARG A 28 -9.31 -11.69 -3.34
CA ARG A 28 -10.39 -10.97 -4.02
C ARG A 28 -11.54 -10.64 -3.08
N ASP A 29 -11.94 -11.58 -2.24
CA ASP A 29 -13.00 -11.41 -1.23
C ASP A 29 -12.56 -10.40 -0.16
N LEU A 30 -11.29 -10.45 0.29
CA LEU A 30 -10.71 -9.43 1.17
C LEU A 30 -10.76 -8.04 0.54
N HIS A 31 -10.39 -7.92 -0.74
CA HIS A 31 -10.45 -6.65 -1.47
C HIS A 31 -11.90 -6.18 -1.67
N ALA A 32 -12.83 -7.09 -1.96
CA ALA A 32 -14.25 -6.77 -2.06
C ALA A 32 -14.82 -6.31 -0.72
N LEU A 33 -14.46 -6.98 0.38
CA LEU A 33 -14.82 -6.58 1.73
C LEU A 33 -14.19 -5.24 2.12
N ALA A 34 -12.92 -5.01 1.74
CA ALA A 34 -12.23 -3.74 1.94
C ALA A 34 -12.93 -2.59 1.18
N ALA A 35 -13.29 -2.83 -0.08
CA ALA A 35 -14.00 -1.86 -0.90
C ALA A 35 -15.43 -1.60 -0.37
N ALA A 36 -16.15 -2.65 0.02
CA ALA A 36 -17.48 -2.54 0.60
C ALA A 36 -17.44 -1.77 1.92
N THR A 37 -16.48 -2.07 2.79
CA THR A 37 -16.34 -1.35 4.07
C THR A 37 -15.82 0.08 3.89
N ALA A 38 -14.96 0.35 2.91
CA ALA A 38 -14.55 1.71 2.54
C ALA A 38 -15.76 2.54 2.07
N ALA A 39 -16.67 1.94 1.29
CA ALA A 39 -17.90 2.60 0.83
C ALA A 39 -18.87 2.94 1.98
N VAL A 40 -18.88 2.17 3.06
CA VAL A 40 -19.67 2.48 4.28
C VAL A 40 -19.01 3.60 5.10
N GLY A 41 -17.72 3.88 4.88
CA GLY A 41 -16.97 4.94 5.52
C GLY A 41 -16.33 4.54 6.85
N ARG A 42 -15.74 5.53 7.53
CA ARG A 42 -15.12 5.36 8.86
C ARG A 42 -16.21 5.02 9.88
N GLY A 43 -16.16 3.83 10.46
CA GLY A 43 -17.15 3.36 11.45
C GLY A 43 -17.91 2.09 11.06
N ALA A 44 -17.60 1.47 9.92
CA ALA A 44 -18.04 0.11 9.67
C ALA A 44 -17.54 -0.83 10.78
N ASP A 45 -18.40 -1.74 11.24
CA ASP A 45 -18.04 -2.74 12.24
C ASP A 45 -16.94 -3.67 11.69
N PRO A 46 -15.76 -3.77 12.33
CA PRO A 46 -14.70 -4.67 11.88
C PRO A 46 -14.99 -6.15 12.19
N GLU A 47 -16.07 -6.49 12.91
CA GLU A 47 -16.35 -7.86 13.36
C GLU A 47 -16.38 -8.91 12.23
N PRO A 48 -16.99 -8.65 11.04
CA PRO A 48 -16.94 -9.60 9.93
C PRO A 48 -15.51 -9.87 9.43
N LEU A 49 -14.65 -8.84 9.47
CA LEU A 49 -13.23 -8.96 9.13
C LEU A 49 -12.49 -9.77 10.21
N ARG A 50 -12.76 -9.53 11.50
CA ARG A 50 -12.16 -10.31 12.61
C ARG A 50 -12.49 -11.80 12.51
N CYS A 51 -13.75 -12.14 12.29
CA CYS A 51 -14.18 -13.53 12.06
C CYS A 51 -13.43 -14.19 10.90
N SER A 52 -13.13 -13.42 9.85
CA SER A 52 -12.42 -13.88 8.66
C SER A 52 -10.91 -14.03 8.86
N ILE A 53 -10.32 -13.30 9.83
CA ILE A 53 -8.89 -13.33 10.17
C ILE A 53 -8.53 -14.50 11.09
N GLU A 54 -9.40 -14.90 12.01
CA GLU A 54 -9.06 -15.88 13.06
C GLU A 54 -8.67 -17.25 12.49
N ARG A 55 -9.36 -17.73 11.45
CA ARG A 55 -9.07 -19.05 10.86
C ARG A 55 -7.70 -19.08 10.14
N PRO A 56 -7.35 -18.15 9.24
CA PRO A 56 -5.99 -18.08 8.67
C PRO A 56 -4.91 -17.90 9.74
N LEU A 57 -5.19 -17.11 10.78
CA LEU A 57 -4.22 -16.87 11.86
C LEU A 57 -3.95 -18.11 12.72
N ALA A 58 -4.98 -18.89 13.03
CA ALA A 58 -4.83 -20.18 13.69
C ALA A 58 -4.01 -21.17 12.84
N ARG A 59 -4.20 -21.16 11.50
CA ARG A 59 -3.42 -22.01 10.57
C ARG A 59 -1.94 -21.62 10.54
N LEU A 60 -1.64 -20.32 10.57
CA LEU A 60 -0.26 -19.86 10.74
C LEU A 60 0.38 -20.41 12.02
N GLY A 61 -0.39 -20.64 13.09
CA GLY A 61 0.12 -21.21 14.34
C GLY A 61 0.27 -22.75 14.35
N ALA A 62 -0.56 -23.48 13.61
CA ALA A 62 -0.73 -24.94 13.79
C ALA A 62 -0.01 -25.83 12.76
N GLY A 63 0.44 -25.30 11.61
CA GLY A 63 1.06 -26.10 10.53
C GLY A 63 2.26 -25.43 9.87
N GLY A 64 2.62 -25.88 8.66
CA GLY A 64 3.58 -25.16 7.81
C GLY A 64 3.14 -23.73 7.54
N ILE A 65 4.09 -22.81 7.35
CA ILE A 65 3.76 -21.42 7.02
C ILE A 65 3.33 -21.37 5.56
N ASP A 66 2.06 -21.02 5.36
CA ASP A 66 1.44 -20.75 4.08
C ASP A 66 1.67 -19.27 3.70
N PRO A 67 2.46 -18.97 2.65
CA PRO A 67 2.69 -17.60 2.19
C PRO A 67 1.39 -16.85 1.85
N ASP A 68 0.39 -17.54 1.30
CA ASP A 68 -0.88 -16.92 0.92
C ASP A 68 -1.65 -16.44 2.15
N ALA A 69 -1.60 -17.21 3.23
CA ALA A 69 -2.17 -16.80 4.51
C ALA A 69 -1.46 -15.55 5.08
N VAL A 70 -0.14 -15.43 4.92
CA VAL A 70 0.61 -14.24 5.35
C VAL A 70 0.16 -13.01 4.56
N HIS A 71 0.05 -13.12 3.24
CA HIS A 71 -0.43 -12.02 2.39
C HIS A 71 -1.86 -11.62 2.74
N LEU A 72 -2.76 -12.60 2.92
CA LEU A 72 -4.14 -12.36 3.28
C LEU A 72 -4.27 -11.59 4.62
N LEU A 73 -3.55 -12.05 5.64
CA LEU A 73 -3.59 -11.45 6.97
C LEU A 73 -2.96 -10.04 6.98
N THR A 74 -1.91 -9.84 6.19
CA THR A 74 -1.29 -8.52 6.02
C THR A 74 -2.22 -7.55 5.29
N ALA A 75 -2.91 -8.00 4.25
CA ALA A 75 -3.94 -7.22 3.58
C ALA A 75 -5.07 -6.85 4.56
N ALA A 76 -5.51 -7.78 5.40
CA ALA A 76 -6.50 -7.52 6.44
C ALA A 76 -6.04 -6.43 7.44
N ALA A 77 -4.77 -6.46 7.85
CA ALA A 77 -4.19 -5.39 8.68
C ALA A 77 -4.22 -4.02 8.00
N ARG A 78 -3.99 -3.96 6.69
CA ARG A 78 -4.10 -2.72 5.91
C ARG A 78 -5.54 -2.19 5.85
N VAL A 79 -6.52 -3.08 5.70
CA VAL A 79 -7.95 -2.72 5.75
C VAL A 79 -8.34 -2.14 7.11
N LEU A 80 -7.96 -2.81 8.20
CA LEU A 80 -8.14 -2.29 9.55
C LEU A 80 -7.51 -0.90 9.71
N GLY A 81 -6.31 -0.71 9.17
CA GLY A 81 -5.65 0.60 9.20
C GLY A 81 -6.37 1.67 8.38
N TRP A 82 -6.98 1.32 7.24
CA TRP A 82 -7.79 2.26 6.44
C TRP A 82 -9.03 2.73 7.19
N GLN A 83 -9.66 1.82 7.93
CA GLN A 83 -10.81 2.08 8.81
C GLN A 83 -10.42 2.75 10.14
N ASP A 84 -9.13 3.07 10.34
CA ASP A 84 -8.58 3.71 11.53
C ASP A 84 -8.57 2.82 12.79
N HIS A 85 -8.75 1.50 12.64
CA HIS A 85 -8.48 0.50 13.69
C HIS A 85 -6.97 0.23 13.83
N LEU A 86 -6.19 1.28 14.08
CA LEU A 86 -4.71 1.26 14.01
C LEU A 86 -4.06 0.34 15.04
N ASP A 87 -4.65 0.20 16.23
CA ASP A 87 -4.13 -0.70 17.27
C ASP A 87 -4.41 -2.18 16.95
N GLU A 88 -5.58 -2.49 16.40
CA GLU A 88 -5.90 -3.86 15.95
C GLU A 88 -5.03 -4.27 14.75
N ALA A 89 -4.88 -3.38 13.77
CA ALA A 89 -3.96 -3.57 12.65
C ALA A 89 -2.53 -3.84 13.13
N ARG A 90 -2.07 -3.09 14.14
CA ARG A 90 -0.73 -3.27 14.70
C ARG A 90 -0.60 -4.61 15.41
N SER A 91 -1.56 -4.95 16.27
CA SER A 91 -1.57 -6.23 16.99
C SER A 91 -1.54 -7.41 16.02
N LEU A 92 -2.29 -7.34 14.92
CA LEU A 92 -2.28 -8.37 13.89
C LEU A 92 -0.90 -8.50 13.22
N LEU A 93 -0.26 -7.39 12.83
CA LEU A 93 1.09 -7.41 12.26
C LEU A 93 2.14 -7.94 13.24
N ASP A 94 2.06 -7.56 14.51
CA ASP A 94 2.96 -8.07 15.56
C ASP A 94 2.80 -9.59 15.75
N ARG A 95 1.57 -10.12 15.68
CA ARG A 95 1.30 -11.56 15.70
C ARG A 95 1.88 -12.27 14.47
N ILE A 96 1.65 -11.73 13.27
CA ILE A 96 2.18 -12.31 12.00
C ILE A 96 3.70 -12.35 12.05
N THR A 97 4.35 -11.21 12.34
CA THR A 97 5.82 -11.10 12.39
C THR A 97 6.42 -11.98 13.47
N GLY A 98 5.80 -12.05 14.66
CA GLY A 98 6.23 -12.94 15.74
C GLY A 98 6.20 -14.43 15.34
N VAL A 99 5.16 -14.88 14.64
CA VAL A 99 5.08 -16.26 14.14
C VAL A 99 6.15 -16.54 13.07
N LEU A 100 6.36 -15.60 12.14
CA LEU A 100 7.36 -15.73 11.08
C LEU A 100 8.79 -15.76 11.65
N ASP A 101 9.06 -14.91 12.65
CA ASP A 101 10.34 -14.83 13.34
C ASP A 101 10.65 -16.09 14.15
N ALA A 102 9.69 -16.55 14.97
CA ALA A 102 9.81 -17.77 15.77
C ALA A 102 10.11 -19.02 14.90
N ARG A 103 9.67 -19.00 13.64
CA ARG A 103 9.87 -20.08 12.66
C ARG A 103 10.97 -19.80 11.65
N ARG A 104 11.74 -18.72 11.84
CA ARG A 104 12.87 -18.31 10.99
C ARG A 104 12.49 -18.19 9.50
N ARG A 105 11.27 -17.74 9.20
CA ARG A 105 10.79 -17.50 7.82
C ARG A 105 10.98 -16.04 7.43
N PHE A 106 12.21 -15.56 7.54
CA PHE A 106 12.54 -14.14 7.37
C PHE A 106 12.19 -13.59 5.98
N VAL A 107 12.26 -14.43 4.95
CA VAL A 107 11.89 -14.04 3.59
C VAL A 107 10.44 -13.53 3.55
N LEU A 108 9.51 -14.19 4.25
CA LEU A 108 8.09 -13.83 4.27
C LEU A 108 7.78 -12.56 5.09
N LEU A 109 8.78 -11.91 5.70
CA LEU A 109 8.61 -10.67 6.46
C LEU A 109 8.49 -9.43 5.56
N ALA A 110 8.89 -9.50 4.29
CA ALA A 110 8.91 -8.31 3.42
C ALA A 110 7.55 -7.60 3.36
N HIS A 111 6.48 -8.33 3.08
CA HIS A 111 5.14 -7.76 2.97
C HIS A 111 4.55 -7.25 4.31
N PRO A 112 4.62 -8.02 5.43
CA PRO A 112 4.25 -7.51 6.76
C PRO A 112 5.03 -6.27 7.18
N LEU A 113 6.35 -6.21 6.93
CA LEU A 113 7.18 -5.06 7.31
C LEU A 113 6.86 -3.82 6.47
N ALA A 114 6.61 -3.97 5.17
CA ALA A 114 6.14 -2.86 4.33
C ALA A 114 4.81 -2.27 4.88
N THR A 115 3.90 -3.13 5.32
CA THR A 115 2.61 -2.72 5.90
C THR A 115 2.79 -2.13 7.31
N SER A 116 3.73 -2.65 8.10
CA SER A 116 4.14 -2.08 9.39
C SER A 116 4.72 -0.67 9.24
N ALA A 117 5.51 -0.44 8.18
CA ALA A 117 6.05 0.87 7.87
C ALA A 117 4.93 1.89 7.58
N TRP A 118 4.00 1.52 6.71
CA TRP A 118 2.80 2.31 6.42
C TRP A 118 2.01 2.66 7.68
N LEU A 119 1.74 1.67 8.54
CA LEU A 119 0.98 1.87 9.77
C LEU A 119 1.73 2.75 10.78
N SER A 120 3.04 2.54 10.92
CA SER A 120 3.90 3.34 11.81
C SER A 120 3.93 4.79 11.37
N ARG A 121 4.02 5.06 10.06
CA ARG A 121 3.94 6.40 9.50
C ARG A 121 2.60 7.08 9.82
N ARG A 122 1.48 6.38 9.64
CA ARG A 122 0.14 6.91 10.01
C ARG A 122 0.03 7.29 11.49
N ARG A 123 0.78 6.62 12.37
CA ARG A 123 0.86 6.91 13.81
C ARG A 123 1.92 7.96 14.18
N GLY A 124 2.58 8.58 13.21
CA GLY A 124 3.69 9.52 13.43
C GLY A 124 4.98 8.87 13.94
N ARG A 125 5.09 7.54 13.92
CA ARG A 125 6.30 6.79 14.35
C ARG A 125 7.30 6.66 13.20
N LEU A 126 7.85 7.79 12.77
CA LEU A 126 8.65 7.89 11.55
C LEU A 126 9.94 7.04 11.57
N GLU A 127 10.61 6.94 12.72
CA GLU A 127 11.83 6.13 12.84
C GLU A 127 11.56 4.63 12.70
N GLN A 128 10.50 4.14 13.33
CA GLN A 128 10.05 2.75 13.16
C GLN A 128 9.63 2.50 11.71
N ALA A 129 8.89 3.45 11.11
CA ALA A 129 8.46 3.34 9.72
C ALA A 129 9.65 3.23 8.75
N LEU A 130 10.69 4.05 8.95
CA LEU A 130 11.92 3.97 8.18
C LEU A 130 12.62 2.62 8.37
N THR A 131 12.74 2.16 9.62
CA THR A 131 13.42 0.89 9.94
C THR A 131 12.71 -0.30 9.29
N ASP A 132 11.39 -0.40 9.46
CA ASP A 132 10.60 -1.49 8.89
C ASP A 132 10.60 -1.43 7.35
N GLY A 133 10.46 -0.22 6.79
CA GLY A 133 10.44 0.00 5.35
C GLY A 133 11.77 -0.37 4.68
N SER A 134 12.90 0.10 5.24
CA SER A 134 14.23 -0.23 4.72
C SER A 134 14.51 -1.74 4.78
N ARG A 135 14.15 -2.40 5.89
CA ARG A 135 14.30 -3.86 6.02
C ARG A 135 13.40 -4.62 5.04
N ALA A 136 12.18 -4.14 4.80
CA ALA A 136 11.28 -4.72 3.82
C ALA A 136 11.85 -4.64 2.39
N ILE A 137 12.43 -3.49 2.00
CA ILE A 137 13.11 -3.30 0.71
C ILE A 137 14.24 -4.33 0.54
N GLU A 138 15.10 -4.47 1.55
CA GLU A 138 16.22 -5.41 1.52
C GLU A 138 15.75 -6.85 1.32
N LEU A 139 14.79 -7.31 2.13
CA LEU A 139 14.25 -8.67 2.04
C LEU A 139 13.56 -8.92 0.70
N ALA A 140 12.76 -7.96 0.22
CA ALA A 140 12.08 -8.07 -1.06
C ALA A 140 13.08 -8.19 -2.22
N ARG A 141 14.17 -7.41 -2.21
CA ARG A 141 15.25 -7.50 -3.21
C ARG A 141 15.93 -8.86 -3.21
N ILE A 142 16.30 -9.37 -2.03
CA ILE A 142 16.94 -10.69 -1.88
C ILE A 142 16.06 -11.78 -2.50
N CYS A 143 14.73 -11.67 -2.35
CA CYS A 143 13.78 -12.66 -2.85
C CYS A 143 13.28 -12.41 -4.28
N GLY A 144 13.66 -11.28 -4.90
CA GLY A 144 13.13 -10.86 -6.21
C GLY A 144 11.65 -10.47 -6.20
N TRP A 145 11.11 -10.05 -5.05
CA TRP A 145 9.70 -9.68 -4.90
C TRP A 145 9.47 -8.20 -5.21
N THR A 146 9.48 -7.89 -6.50
CA THR A 146 9.38 -6.51 -7.01
C THR A 146 8.16 -5.75 -6.48
N THR A 147 7.02 -6.41 -6.27
CA THR A 147 5.81 -5.76 -5.73
C THR A 147 6.02 -5.25 -4.31
N ASP A 148 6.60 -6.07 -3.44
CA ASP A 148 6.85 -5.70 -2.04
C ASP A 148 7.95 -4.65 -1.91
N GLU A 149 8.99 -4.75 -2.75
CA GLU A 149 10.03 -3.73 -2.82
C GLU A 149 9.43 -2.36 -3.14
N ARG A 150 8.55 -2.30 -4.16
CA ARG A 150 7.89 -1.06 -4.57
C ARG A 150 7.00 -0.50 -3.46
N LEU A 151 6.21 -1.36 -2.80
CA LEU A 151 5.36 -0.94 -1.68
C LEU A 151 6.20 -0.35 -0.53
N ALA A 152 7.26 -1.04 -0.12
CA ALA A 152 8.13 -0.56 0.94
C ALA A 152 8.86 0.74 0.56
N THR A 153 9.29 0.88 -0.70
CA THR A 153 9.95 2.08 -1.22
C THR A 153 9.02 3.31 -1.16
N VAL A 154 7.72 3.14 -1.45
CA VAL A 154 6.73 4.21 -1.29
C VAL A 154 6.65 4.70 0.15
N GLU A 155 6.66 3.79 1.13
CA GLU A 155 6.55 4.16 2.53
C GLU A 155 7.82 4.85 3.04
N VAL A 156 9.00 4.38 2.63
CA VAL A 156 10.27 5.05 2.92
C VAL A 156 10.30 6.47 2.32
N ALA A 157 9.89 6.63 1.06
CA ALA A 157 9.84 7.94 0.42
C ALA A 157 8.92 8.92 1.16
N HIS A 158 7.75 8.49 1.65
CA HIS A 158 6.89 9.34 2.47
C HIS A 158 7.54 9.72 3.80
N VAL A 159 8.24 8.79 4.45
CA VAL A 159 8.95 9.09 5.71
C VAL A 159 10.07 10.11 5.47
N GLU A 160 10.81 9.98 4.37
CA GLU A 160 11.84 10.95 3.97
C GLU A 160 11.24 12.33 3.69
N ALA A 161 10.15 12.38 2.92
CA ALA A 161 9.39 13.61 2.68
C ALA A 161 9.00 14.29 4.00
N MET A 162 8.34 13.56 4.92
CA MET A 162 7.92 14.07 6.23
C MET A 162 9.08 14.52 7.13
N ARG A 163 10.31 14.07 6.85
CA ARG A 163 11.52 14.49 7.58
C ARG A 163 12.29 15.62 6.88
N GLY A 164 11.76 16.19 5.80
CA GLY A 164 12.44 17.22 5.01
C GLY A 164 13.64 16.70 4.20
N ARG A 165 13.72 15.38 3.95
CA ARG A 165 14.80 14.73 3.19
C ARG A 165 14.44 14.64 1.71
N LEU A 166 14.37 15.80 1.06
CA LEU A 166 13.86 15.94 -0.30
C LEU A 166 14.68 15.13 -1.32
N GLU A 167 16.01 15.18 -1.25
CA GLU A 167 16.88 14.49 -2.21
C GLU A 167 16.82 12.97 -2.09
N GLU A 168 16.72 12.45 -0.88
CA GLU A 168 16.51 11.02 -0.65
C GLU A 168 15.14 10.56 -1.15
N CYS A 169 14.09 11.34 -0.86
CA CYS A 169 12.75 11.10 -1.40
C CYS A 169 12.77 11.07 -2.92
N ARG A 170 13.40 12.06 -3.58
CA ARG A 170 13.55 12.11 -5.05
C ARG A 170 14.24 10.87 -5.60
N ARG A 171 15.32 10.40 -4.97
CA ARG A 171 16.01 9.16 -5.39
C ARG A 171 15.10 7.95 -5.30
N HIS A 172 14.35 7.77 -4.22
CA HIS A 172 13.42 6.64 -4.10
C HIS A 172 12.25 6.74 -5.07
N VAL A 173 11.73 7.94 -5.31
CA VAL A 173 10.63 8.14 -6.28
C VAL A 173 11.10 7.85 -7.71
N ALA A 174 12.33 8.23 -8.06
CA ALA A 174 12.90 7.97 -9.39
C ALA A 174 13.05 6.48 -9.72
N THR A 175 13.15 5.58 -8.73
CA THR A 175 13.16 4.13 -8.97
C THR A 175 11.77 3.57 -9.30
N LEU A 176 10.71 4.28 -8.91
CA LEU A 176 9.31 3.86 -9.09
C LEU A 176 8.64 4.55 -10.28
N VAL A 177 9.03 5.80 -10.55
CA VAL A 177 8.42 6.66 -11.57
C VAL A 177 9.53 7.22 -12.45
N PRO A 178 9.84 6.54 -13.58
CA PRO A 178 10.83 7.05 -14.52
C PRO A 178 10.42 8.44 -15.07
N PRO A 179 11.40 9.31 -15.39
CA PRO A 179 11.11 10.62 -15.96
C PRO A 179 10.20 10.54 -17.20
N GLY A 180 9.23 11.45 -17.29
CA GLY A 180 8.29 11.53 -18.41
C GLY A 180 7.19 10.47 -18.43
N THR A 181 7.07 9.65 -17.37
CA THR A 181 5.98 8.66 -17.26
C THR A 181 4.81 9.21 -16.46
N VAL A 182 3.59 8.95 -16.95
CA VAL A 182 2.36 9.24 -16.19
C VAL A 182 2.15 8.10 -15.18
N PRO A 183 2.06 8.38 -13.87
CA PRO A 183 1.80 7.36 -12.85
C PRO A 183 0.46 6.66 -13.09
N ARG A 184 0.46 5.33 -13.25
CA ARG A 184 -0.76 4.52 -13.42
C ARG A 184 -0.95 3.47 -12.32
N GLY A 185 0.14 2.99 -11.72
CA GLY A 185 0.09 2.01 -10.64
C GLY A 185 -0.04 2.65 -9.26
N SER A 186 -0.63 1.93 -8.30
CA SER A 186 -0.77 2.39 -6.90
C SER A 186 0.57 2.78 -6.28
N ALA A 187 1.64 2.03 -6.56
CA ALA A 187 2.98 2.37 -6.08
C ALA A 187 3.52 3.67 -6.71
N GLN A 188 3.28 3.89 -8.00
CA GLN A 188 3.71 5.11 -8.69
C GLN A 188 2.96 6.33 -8.16
N VAL A 189 1.64 6.21 -7.99
CA VAL A 189 0.78 7.23 -7.40
C VAL A 189 1.20 7.55 -5.97
N GLY A 190 1.49 6.52 -5.17
CA GLY A 190 2.04 6.70 -3.82
C GLY A 190 3.40 7.41 -3.82
N ALA A 191 4.29 7.07 -4.75
CA ALA A 191 5.60 7.71 -4.88
C ALA A 191 5.48 9.20 -5.27
N VAL A 192 4.63 9.53 -6.25
CA VAL A 192 4.36 10.93 -6.62
C VAL A 192 3.71 11.69 -5.48
N SER A 193 2.81 11.07 -4.72
CA SER A 193 2.25 11.67 -3.51
C SER A 193 3.32 11.99 -2.47
N ALA A 194 4.29 11.09 -2.24
CA ALA A 194 5.40 11.33 -1.33
C ALA A 194 6.25 12.53 -1.79
N LEU A 195 6.57 12.60 -3.08
CA LEU A 195 7.33 13.71 -3.63
C LEU A 195 6.57 15.03 -3.49
N ALA A 196 5.27 15.06 -3.80
CA ALA A 196 4.46 16.27 -3.63
C ALA A 196 4.44 16.77 -2.17
N VAL A 197 4.38 15.86 -1.19
CA VAL A 197 4.53 16.23 0.24
C VAL A 197 5.89 16.86 0.49
N ALA A 198 6.96 16.30 -0.06
CA ALA A 198 8.31 16.84 0.12
C ALA A 198 8.45 18.25 -0.48
N GLU A 199 7.89 18.50 -1.66
CA GLU A 199 7.91 19.82 -2.31
C GLU A 199 7.07 20.85 -1.53
N LEU A 200 5.90 20.45 -1.02
CA LEU A 200 5.09 21.31 -0.13
C LEU A 200 5.85 21.70 1.14
N LEU A 201 6.58 20.77 1.75
CA LEU A 201 7.41 21.04 2.93
C LEU A 201 8.66 21.88 2.60
N ALA A 202 9.10 21.87 1.34
CA ALA A 202 10.17 22.71 0.82
C ALA A 202 9.69 24.09 0.33
N ASP A 203 8.43 24.44 0.56
CA ASP A 203 7.79 25.70 0.15
C ASP A 203 7.70 25.90 -1.37
N ASP A 204 7.55 24.81 -2.13
CA ASP A 204 7.27 24.82 -3.58
C ASP A 204 5.89 24.20 -3.89
N PRO A 205 4.79 24.92 -3.60
CA PRO A 205 3.44 24.41 -3.83
C PRO A 205 3.12 24.24 -5.33
N GLN A 206 3.70 25.07 -6.21
CA GLN A 206 3.49 24.93 -7.66
C GLN A 206 4.04 23.59 -8.16
N ARG A 207 5.22 23.17 -7.69
CA ARG A 207 5.77 21.86 -8.06
C ARG A 207 4.89 20.71 -7.59
N ALA A 208 4.24 20.83 -6.44
CA ALA A 208 3.29 19.84 -5.96
C ALA A 208 2.03 19.77 -6.86
N VAL A 209 1.52 20.90 -7.35
CA VAL A 209 0.44 20.95 -8.35
C VAL A 209 0.86 20.21 -9.62
N ASP A 210 2.02 20.55 -10.19
CA ASP A 210 2.54 19.94 -11.43
C ASP A 210 2.66 18.41 -11.32
N LEU A 211 2.99 17.90 -10.12
CA LEU A 211 3.11 16.48 -9.85
C LEU A 211 1.74 15.78 -9.72
N LEU A 212 0.77 16.42 -9.08
CA LEU A 212 -0.48 15.79 -8.68
C LEU A 212 -1.63 15.97 -9.69
N GLU A 213 -1.63 17.01 -10.52
CA GLU A 213 -2.63 17.21 -11.56
C GLU A 213 -2.70 16.04 -12.57
N PRO A 214 -1.57 15.50 -13.09
CA PRO A 214 -1.61 14.34 -13.97
C PRO A 214 -2.19 13.09 -13.30
N VAL A 215 -1.98 12.95 -11.98
CA VAL A 215 -2.58 11.87 -11.19
C VAL A 215 -4.09 12.08 -11.10
N GLN A 216 -4.56 13.29 -10.76
CA GLN A 216 -5.98 13.63 -10.72
C GLN A 216 -6.68 13.34 -12.06
N ALA A 217 -6.05 13.71 -13.18
CA ALA A 217 -6.59 13.45 -14.51
C ALA A 217 -6.76 11.94 -14.81
N CYS A 218 -5.92 11.07 -14.25
CA CYS A 218 -6.00 9.62 -14.48
C CYS A 218 -7.11 8.93 -13.68
N PHE A 219 -7.41 9.41 -12.46
CA PHE A 219 -8.40 8.80 -11.57
C PHE A 219 -9.79 9.45 -11.69
N GLY A 220 -9.89 10.61 -12.35
CA GLY A 220 -11.13 11.35 -12.51
C GLY A 220 -11.67 11.90 -11.18
N GLU A 221 -12.87 12.50 -11.22
CA GLU A 221 -13.52 13.09 -10.05
C GLU A 221 -14.15 12.05 -9.12
N ALA A 222 -14.47 10.86 -9.63
CA ALA A 222 -15.33 9.86 -8.99
C ALA A 222 -14.77 9.18 -7.73
N VAL A 223 -13.47 9.26 -7.46
CA VAL A 223 -12.89 8.65 -6.24
C VAL A 223 -13.09 9.60 -5.06
N PRO A 224 -13.74 9.24 -3.94
CA PRO A 224 -13.90 10.14 -2.81
C PRO A 224 -12.56 10.68 -2.26
N PRO A 225 -12.44 11.98 -1.90
CA PRO A 225 -11.20 12.55 -1.36
C PRO A 225 -10.64 11.82 -0.14
N ALA A 226 -11.52 11.25 0.69
CA ALA A 226 -11.14 10.49 1.88
C ALA A 226 -10.42 9.17 1.55
N GLU A 227 -10.57 8.66 0.33
CA GLU A 227 -10.01 7.38 -0.10
C GLU A 227 -8.62 7.51 -0.71
N VAL A 228 -8.20 8.72 -1.12
CA VAL A 228 -6.91 8.94 -1.79
C VAL A 228 -6.10 10.02 -1.12
N ALA A 229 -5.08 9.58 -0.39
CA ALA A 229 -4.20 10.46 0.38
C ALA A 229 -3.52 11.56 -0.46
N TRP A 230 -3.39 11.44 -1.78
CA TRP A 230 -2.78 12.55 -2.53
C TRP A 230 -3.71 13.75 -2.73
N ARG A 231 -5.05 13.58 -2.64
CA ARG A 231 -6.00 14.66 -2.92
C ARG A 231 -5.91 15.80 -1.91
N HIS A 232 -5.67 15.51 -0.63
CA HIS A 232 -5.48 16.58 0.36
C HIS A 232 -4.23 17.40 0.07
N ASN A 233 -3.17 16.77 -0.43
CA ASN A 233 -1.94 17.47 -0.82
C ASN A 233 -2.17 18.36 -2.05
N LEU A 234 -2.99 17.93 -3.01
CA LEU A 234 -3.33 18.77 -4.16
C LEU A 234 -4.18 19.98 -3.75
N VAL A 235 -5.16 19.79 -2.86
CA VAL A 235 -5.95 20.91 -2.30
C VAL A 235 -5.05 21.88 -1.55
N GLU A 236 -4.17 21.38 -0.67
CA GLU A 236 -3.20 22.20 0.06
C GLU A 236 -2.27 22.98 -0.90
N ALA A 237 -1.81 22.33 -1.97
CA ALA A 237 -0.98 22.98 -2.98
C ALA A 237 -1.70 24.17 -3.63
N TYR A 238 -2.95 23.99 -4.07
CA TYR A 238 -3.76 25.08 -4.64
C TYR A 238 -4.06 26.22 -3.66
N VAL A 239 -4.13 25.94 -2.35
CA VAL A 239 -4.35 26.99 -1.34
C VAL A 239 -3.10 27.85 -1.14
N ARG A 240 -1.91 27.28 -1.37
CA ARG A 240 -0.61 27.93 -1.16
C ARG A 240 -0.01 28.59 -2.40
N THR A 241 -0.52 28.32 -3.60
CA THR A 241 -0.17 29.01 -4.86
C THR A 241 -0.91 30.33 -4.99
#